data_AF-A0A6I4MNF1-F1
#
_entry.id   AF-A0A6I4MNF1-F1
#
_cell.length_a   1.000
_cell.length_b   1.000
_cell.length_c   1.000
_cell.angle_alpha   90.00
_cell.angle_beta   90.00
_cell.angle_gamma   90.00
#
_symmetry.space_group_name_H-M   'P 1'
#
loop_
_entity.id
_entity.type
_entity.pdbx_description
1 polymer ?
#
loop_
_entity_poly.entity_id
_entity_poly.type
_entity_poly.pdbx_seq_one_letter_code
_entity_poly.pdbx_strand_id
1 'polypeptide(L)'
;MAEEIYFLFAHEPYFPPHGLREVNGTIVAAATLLHPHVRQPDGARMHRLLHNGQRTDGEIVPLATLTHELDGGDRWSETAHWEGVISDLLTLARFGSCDSLGLALPALERALMCSGPNTRVINYNPATGQRETHGPQQRAAVLATLTKNLHTTQDGRELWPGAGLLPAIP
;
A
#
# COMPACT_ATOMS: atom_id res chain seq x y z
N MET A 1 -16.73 2.97 15.84
CA MET A 1 -15.29 2.68 15.62
C MET A 1 -15.06 3.01 14.16
N ALA A 2 -14.06 3.84 13.84
CA ALA A 2 -13.80 4.19 12.45
C ALA A 2 -13.39 2.91 11.72
N GLU A 3 -13.88 2.69 10.50
CA GLU A 3 -13.40 1.60 9.65
C GLU A 3 -11.94 1.92 9.28
N GLU A 4 -11.01 1.10 9.74
CA GLU A 4 -9.58 1.28 9.52
C GLU A 4 -9.20 0.60 8.21
N ILE A 5 -8.98 1.38 7.17
CA ILE A 5 -8.46 0.90 5.88
C ILE A 5 -6.94 1.07 5.89
N TYR A 6 -6.22 0.09 5.39
CA TYR A 6 -4.77 0.15 5.27
C TYR A 6 -4.35 0.41 3.82
N PHE A 7 -3.34 1.24 3.64
CA PHE A 7 -2.79 1.55 2.33
C PHE A 7 -1.43 0.87 2.12
N LEU A 8 -1.31 0.10 1.03
CA LEU A 8 -0.09 -0.60 0.64
C LEU A 8 0.54 0.04 -0.60
N PHE A 9 1.84 0.33 -0.56
CA PHE A 9 2.59 0.76 -1.73
C PHE A 9 3.96 0.08 -1.79
N ALA A 10 4.32 -0.38 -2.99
CA ALA A 10 5.69 -0.80 -3.28
C ALA A 10 6.55 0.42 -3.62
N HIS A 11 7.82 0.38 -3.26
CA HIS A 11 8.77 1.47 -3.50
C HIS A 11 10.15 0.92 -3.84
N GLU A 12 11.10 1.80 -4.14
CA GLU A 12 12.49 1.39 -4.35
C GLU A 12 13.02 0.68 -3.08
N PRO A 13 13.65 -0.50 -3.23
CA PRO A 13 14.11 -1.25 -2.07
C PRO A 13 15.16 -0.47 -1.25
N TYR A 14 15.12 -0.61 0.08
CA TYR A 14 16.14 -0.05 0.97
C TYR A 14 16.35 -0.93 2.21
N PHE A 15 17.51 -0.78 2.85
CA PHE A 15 17.79 -1.43 4.13
C PHE A 15 17.49 -0.44 5.28
N PRO A 16 16.61 -0.80 6.24
CA PRO A 16 16.45 0.00 7.45
C PRO A 16 17.77 0.03 8.25
N PRO A 17 18.06 1.09 9.02
CA PRO A 17 19.32 1.22 9.78
C PRO A 17 19.65 0.05 10.72
N HIS A 18 18.66 -0.76 11.10
CA HIS A 18 18.81 -1.97 11.92
C HIS A 18 18.12 -3.20 11.32
N GLY A 19 17.76 -3.14 10.03
CA GLY A 19 17.04 -4.21 9.35
C GLY A 19 17.98 -5.26 8.77
N LEU A 20 17.66 -6.54 8.98
CA LEU A 20 18.36 -7.67 8.34
C LEU A 20 17.81 -8.02 6.95
N ARG A 21 16.76 -7.33 6.52
CA ARG A 21 16.07 -7.59 5.24
C ARG A 21 15.83 -6.26 4.52
N GLU A 22 15.90 -6.35 3.20
CA GLU A 22 15.54 -5.26 2.31
C GLU A 22 14.02 -5.04 2.34
N VAL A 23 13.59 -3.81 2.60
CA VAL A 23 12.19 -3.41 2.58
C VAL A 23 11.88 -2.81 1.22
N ASN A 24 10.85 -3.33 0.57
CA ASN A 24 10.48 -2.96 -0.79
C ASN A 24 8.96 -2.71 -0.97
N GLY A 25 8.21 -2.74 0.12
CA GLY A 25 6.84 -2.28 0.23
C GLY A 25 6.52 -1.86 1.66
N THR A 26 5.52 -1.01 1.82
CA THR A 26 5.12 -0.46 3.13
C THR A 26 3.60 -0.41 3.24
N ILE A 27 3.07 -0.80 4.41
CA ILE A 27 1.67 -0.63 4.78
C ILE A 27 1.57 0.46 5.85
N VAL A 28 0.60 1.37 5.70
CA VAL A 28 0.25 2.41 6.68
C VAL A 28 -1.26 2.44 6.89
N ALA A 29 -1.71 3.02 8.01
CA ALA A 29 -3.10 3.44 8.18
C ALA A 29 -3.50 4.43 7.07
N ALA A 30 -4.70 4.30 6.48
CA ALA A 30 -5.16 5.21 5.43
C ALA A 30 -5.19 6.66 5.92
N ALA A 31 -5.55 6.87 7.19
CA ALA A 31 -5.56 8.17 7.85
C ALA A 31 -4.19 8.88 7.83
N THR A 32 -3.08 8.16 7.65
CA THR A 32 -1.73 8.75 7.47
C THR A 32 -1.67 9.70 6.27
N LEU A 33 -2.51 9.49 5.25
CA LEU A 33 -2.63 10.39 4.09
C LEU A 33 -3.11 11.80 4.45
N LEU A 34 -3.71 11.97 5.63
CA LEU A 34 -4.15 13.25 6.17
C LEU A 34 -3.09 13.92 7.05
N HIS A 35 -1.90 13.33 7.18
CA HIS A 35 -0.82 13.91 7.97
C HIS A 35 -0.32 15.23 7.33
N PRO A 36 -0.02 16.29 8.10
CA PRO A 36 0.37 17.59 7.55
C PRO A 36 1.64 17.60 6.69
N HIS A 37 2.50 16.60 6.85
CA HIS A 37 3.72 16.44 6.05
C HIS A 37 3.50 15.62 4.78
N VAL A 38 2.30 15.05 4.58
CA VAL A 38 1.88 14.55 3.27
C VAL A 38 1.35 15.73 2.48
N ARG A 39 1.80 15.91 1.24
CA ARG A 39 1.33 17.00 0.38
C ARG A 39 -0.20 16.99 0.24
N GLN A 40 -0.79 18.15 0.47
CA GLN A 40 -2.22 18.39 0.34
C GLN A 40 -2.48 19.31 -0.86
N PRO A 41 -3.61 19.17 -1.56
CA PRO A 41 -4.77 18.31 -1.23
C PRO A 41 -4.65 16.85 -1.66
N ASP A 42 -3.54 16.45 -2.28
CA ASP A 42 -3.37 15.13 -2.90
C ASP A 42 -3.54 13.96 -1.92
N GLY A 43 -2.93 14.05 -0.73
CA GLY A 43 -3.08 13.05 0.32
C GLY A 43 -4.56 12.86 0.71
N ALA A 44 -5.27 13.96 0.99
CA ALA A 44 -6.68 13.89 1.34
C ALA A 44 -7.57 13.38 0.19
N ARG A 45 -7.22 13.65 -1.07
CA ARG A 45 -7.93 13.07 -2.24
C ARG A 45 -7.71 11.57 -2.33
N MET A 46 -6.49 11.08 -2.12
CA MET A 46 -6.20 9.64 -2.05
C MET A 46 -6.90 8.97 -0.85
N HIS A 47 -6.92 9.63 0.31
CA HIS A 47 -7.66 9.15 1.48
C HIS A 47 -9.14 8.96 1.17
N ARG A 48 -9.74 9.93 0.49
CA ARG A 48 -11.14 9.85 0.05
C ARG A 48 -11.37 8.70 -0.94
N LEU A 49 -10.46 8.48 -1.90
CA LEU A 49 -10.57 7.33 -2.81
C LEU A 49 -10.59 5.99 -2.08
N LEU A 50 -9.76 5.85 -1.04
CA LEU A 50 -9.75 4.63 -0.23
C LEU A 50 -11.09 4.37 0.45
N HIS A 51 -11.81 5.42 0.88
CA HIS A 51 -13.08 5.28 1.61
C HIS A 51 -14.34 5.34 0.72
N ASN A 52 -14.22 5.83 -0.51
CA ASN A 52 -15.35 5.88 -1.45
C ASN A 52 -15.64 4.52 -2.12
N GLY A 53 -14.72 3.56 -2.03
CA GLY A 53 -14.90 2.21 -2.56
C GLY A 53 -15.79 1.34 -1.67
N GLN A 54 -16.26 0.21 -2.19
CA GLN A 54 -16.80 -0.87 -1.36
C GLN A 54 -15.63 -1.54 -0.61
N ARG A 55 -15.16 -0.89 0.45
CA ARG A 55 -14.09 -1.40 1.31
C ARG A 55 -14.65 -1.98 2.59
N THR A 56 -13.88 -2.88 3.17
CA THR A 56 -14.17 -3.47 4.47
C THR A 56 -13.18 -2.99 5.52
N ASP A 57 -13.64 -2.95 6.77
CA ASP A 57 -12.78 -2.65 7.92
C ASP A 57 -11.58 -3.62 7.97
N GLY A 58 -10.38 -3.08 8.16
CA GLY A 58 -9.11 -3.81 8.12
C GLY A 58 -8.59 -4.14 6.72
N GLU A 59 -9.24 -3.70 5.65
CA GLU A 59 -8.80 -4.03 4.28
C GLU A 59 -7.47 -3.35 3.91
N ILE A 60 -6.53 -4.15 3.39
CA ILE A 60 -5.30 -3.63 2.78
C ILE A 60 -5.56 -3.35 1.30
N VAL A 61 -5.48 -2.07 0.92
CA VAL A 61 -5.68 -1.59 -0.44
C VAL A 61 -4.33 -1.20 -1.06
N PRO A 62 -3.83 -1.94 -2.06
CA PRO A 62 -2.61 -1.56 -2.77
C PRO A 62 -2.82 -0.33 -3.67
N LEU A 63 -1.78 0.48 -3.85
CA LEU A 63 -1.77 1.59 -4.82
C LEU A 63 -2.21 1.13 -6.22
N ALA A 64 -1.80 -0.06 -6.65
CA ALA A 64 -2.22 -0.61 -7.95
C ALA A 64 -3.74 -0.86 -8.04
N THR A 65 -4.44 -1.09 -6.91
CA THR A 65 -5.91 -1.11 -6.89
C THR A 65 -6.46 0.28 -7.18
N LEU A 66 -5.95 1.32 -6.52
CA LEU A 66 -6.39 2.71 -6.78
C LEU A 66 -6.09 3.13 -8.22
N THR A 67 -4.91 2.80 -8.73
CA THR A 67 -4.56 3.02 -10.14
C THR A 67 -5.55 2.34 -11.08
N HIS A 68 -5.95 1.09 -10.79
CA HIS A 68 -6.94 0.40 -11.60
C HIS A 68 -8.32 1.10 -11.58
N GLU A 69 -8.77 1.53 -10.40
CA GLU A 69 -10.05 2.24 -10.24
C GLU A 69 -10.06 3.62 -10.88
N LEU A 70 -8.88 4.23 -11.03
CA LEU A 70 -8.65 5.47 -11.77
C LEU A 70 -8.39 5.20 -13.26
N ASP A 71 -9.16 4.29 -13.84
CA ASP A 71 -9.11 3.92 -15.27
C ASP A 71 -7.72 3.48 -15.72
N GLY A 72 -7.12 2.55 -14.97
CA GLY A 72 -5.76 2.08 -15.24
C GLY A 72 -4.65 3.10 -14.99
N GLY A 73 -4.97 4.27 -14.42
CA GLY A 73 -4.04 5.32 -14.04
C GLY A 73 -4.19 6.61 -14.83
N ASP A 74 -5.01 6.62 -15.88
CA ASP A 74 -5.21 7.78 -16.74
C ASP A 74 -5.78 8.98 -15.97
N ARG A 75 -6.52 8.71 -14.88
CA ARG A 75 -7.17 9.74 -14.05
C ARG A 75 -6.32 10.22 -12.87
N TRP A 76 -5.08 9.78 -12.74
CA TRP A 76 -4.20 10.25 -11.66
C TRP A 76 -3.92 11.74 -11.74
N SER A 77 -3.68 12.28 -12.93
CA SER A 77 -3.37 13.72 -13.13
C SER A 77 -4.51 14.64 -12.68
N GLU A 78 -5.75 14.18 -12.78
CA GLU A 78 -6.96 14.87 -12.31
C GLU A 78 -7.18 14.70 -10.80
N THR A 79 -6.60 13.65 -10.23
CA THR A 79 -6.82 13.24 -8.83
C THR A 79 -5.72 13.78 -7.93
N ALA A 80 -4.49 13.30 -8.08
CA ALA A 80 -3.39 13.53 -7.14
C ALA A 80 -2.04 13.22 -7.79
N HIS A 81 -1.00 13.93 -7.37
CA HIS A 81 0.37 13.52 -7.69
C HIS A 81 0.83 12.40 -6.74
N TRP A 82 0.41 11.18 -7.06
CA TRP A 82 0.57 10.01 -6.19
C TRP A 82 2.03 9.69 -5.89
N GLU A 83 2.97 9.84 -6.83
CA GLU A 83 4.40 9.58 -6.61
C GLU A 83 4.93 10.42 -5.47
N GLY A 84 4.49 11.68 -5.47
CA GLY A 84 4.76 12.64 -4.43
C GLY A 84 4.25 12.22 -3.06
N VAL A 85 2.98 11.82 -3.00
CA VAL A 85 2.35 11.34 -1.77
C VAL A 85 3.09 10.11 -1.23
N ILE A 86 3.47 9.16 -2.09
CA ILE A 86 4.24 7.97 -1.69
C ILE A 86 5.60 8.36 -1.11
N SER A 87 6.29 9.33 -1.73
CA SER A 87 7.57 9.84 -1.21
C SER A 87 7.42 10.44 0.20
N ASP A 88 6.35 11.20 0.43
CA ASP A 88 6.08 11.82 1.73
C ASP A 88 5.72 10.76 2.79
N LEU A 89 4.86 9.80 2.45
CA LEU A 89 4.49 8.68 3.33
C LEU A 89 5.71 7.83 3.71
N LEU A 90 6.57 7.50 2.74
CA LEU A 90 7.79 6.75 3.00
C LEU A 90 8.73 7.50 3.95
N THR A 91 8.80 8.82 3.82
CA THR A 91 9.55 9.67 4.76
C THR A 91 8.99 9.55 6.17
N LEU A 92 7.67 9.67 6.34
CA LEU A 92 7.02 9.56 7.65
C LEU A 92 7.26 8.20 8.31
N ALA A 93 7.06 7.11 7.55
CA ALA A 93 7.28 5.75 8.01
C ALA A 93 8.74 5.53 8.46
N ARG A 94 9.71 6.05 7.70
CA ARG A 94 11.15 5.88 7.99
C ARG A 94 11.62 6.65 9.21
N PHE A 95 11.01 7.80 9.50
CA PHE A 95 11.37 8.63 10.66
C PHE A 95 10.50 8.35 11.90
N GLY A 96 9.57 7.39 11.84
CA GLY A 96 8.71 7.03 12.96
C GLY A 96 7.65 8.09 13.29
N SER A 97 7.29 8.92 12.31
CA SER A 97 6.22 9.93 12.44
C SER A 97 4.82 9.34 12.27
N CYS A 98 4.73 8.06 11.91
CA CYS A 98 3.55 7.20 11.96
C CYS A 98 4.00 5.74 12.15
N ASP A 99 3.09 4.87 12.56
CA ASP A 99 3.31 3.44 12.51
C ASP A 99 3.23 2.94 11.06
N SER A 100 4.07 1.97 10.74
CA SER A 100 4.06 1.31 9.44
C SER A 100 4.53 -0.13 9.55
N LEU A 101 4.12 -0.96 8.59
CA LEU A 101 4.65 -2.30 8.42
C LEU A 101 5.48 -2.34 7.13
N GLY A 102 6.80 -2.39 7.29
CA GLY A 102 7.74 -2.62 6.19
C GLY A 102 7.73 -4.08 5.74
N LEU A 103 7.69 -4.29 4.43
CA LEU A 103 7.59 -5.60 3.79
C LEU A 103 8.83 -5.91 2.95
N ALA A 104 9.32 -7.14 3.07
CA ALA A 104 10.33 -7.71 2.18
C ALA A 104 9.63 -8.65 1.18
N LEU A 105 8.90 -8.09 0.21
CA LEU A 105 8.11 -8.86 -0.75
C LEU A 105 9.02 -9.60 -1.73
N PRO A 106 8.88 -10.92 -1.88
CA PRO A 106 9.46 -11.66 -2.99
C PRO A 106 9.04 -11.08 -4.34
N ALA A 107 9.85 -11.30 -5.38
CA ALA A 107 9.65 -10.70 -6.70
C ALA A 107 8.24 -10.93 -7.28
N LEU A 108 7.70 -12.15 -7.16
CA LEU A 108 6.35 -12.47 -7.64
C LEU A 108 5.27 -11.72 -6.85
N GLU A 109 5.37 -11.70 -5.52
CA GLU A 109 4.40 -11.02 -4.66
C GLU A 109 4.42 -9.52 -4.91
N ARG A 110 5.60 -8.92 -5.03
CA ARG A 110 5.78 -7.51 -5.42
C ARG A 110 5.14 -7.24 -6.78
N ALA A 111 5.38 -8.08 -7.78
CA ALA A 111 4.76 -7.94 -9.09
C ALA A 111 3.22 -8.00 -9.04
N LEU A 112 2.65 -8.89 -8.22
CA LEU A 112 1.21 -8.97 -7.99
C LEU A 112 0.65 -7.74 -7.28
N MET A 113 1.38 -7.16 -6.32
CA MET A 113 0.97 -5.94 -5.60
C MET A 113 1.10 -4.67 -6.44
N CYS A 114 2.01 -4.66 -7.42
CA CYS A 114 2.17 -3.58 -8.39
C CYS A 114 1.25 -3.70 -9.62
N SER A 115 0.52 -4.81 -9.75
CA SER A 115 -0.40 -5.04 -10.86
C SER A 115 -1.84 -4.79 -10.45
N GLY A 116 -2.67 -4.41 -11.42
CA GLY A 116 -4.11 -4.25 -11.23
C GLY A 116 -4.76 -5.53 -10.68
N PRO A 117 -5.89 -5.43 -9.96
CA PRO A 117 -6.51 -6.54 -9.25
C PRO A 117 -6.92 -7.71 -10.16
N ASN A 118 -7.17 -7.43 -11.44
CA ASN A 118 -7.58 -8.40 -12.46
C ASN A 118 -6.44 -8.83 -13.40
N THR A 119 -5.23 -8.29 -13.22
CA THR A 119 -4.08 -8.53 -14.09
C THR A 119 -3.46 -9.90 -13.81
N ARG A 120 -2.91 -10.53 -14.86
CA ARG A 120 -2.12 -11.76 -14.75
C ARG A 120 -0.63 -11.45 -14.87
N VAL A 121 0.17 -11.99 -13.96
CA VAL A 121 1.63 -11.92 -13.94
C VAL A 121 2.19 -13.26 -14.43
N ILE A 122 3.14 -13.22 -15.36
CA ILE A 122 3.81 -14.42 -15.86
C ILE A 122 5.20 -14.48 -15.22
N ASN A 123 5.46 -15.53 -14.47
CA ASN A 123 6.78 -15.86 -13.96
C ASN A 123 7.50 -16.76 -14.97
N TYR A 124 8.71 -16.40 -15.36
CA TYR A 124 9.53 -17.17 -16.31
C TYR A 124 10.77 -17.70 -15.60
N ASN A 125 10.95 -19.01 -15.62
CA ASN A 125 12.16 -19.65 -15.10
C ASN A 125 13.15 -19.85 -16.26
N PRO A 126 14.27 -19.10 -16.31
CA PRO A 126 15.24 -19.23 -17.40
C PRO A 126 16.01 -20.55 -17.39
N ALA A 127 16.12 -21.22 -16.23
CA ALA A 127 16.85 -22.49 -16.12
C ALA A 127 16.05 -23.66 -16.71
N THR A 128 14.71 -23.62 -16.63
CA THR A 128 13.83 -24.68 -17.13
C THR A 128 13.04 -24.28 -18.39
N GLY A 129 13.05 -23.00 -18.76
CA GLY A 129 12.22 -22.44 -19.83
C GLY A 129 10.72 -22.38 -19.50
N GLN A 130 10.32 -22.75 -18.28
CA GLN A 130 8.91 -22.83 -17.89
C GLN A 130 8.31 -21.45 -17.63
N ARG A 131 7.01 -21.33 -17.92
CA ARG A 131 6.19 -20.15 -17.66
C ARG A 131 5.02 -20.51 -16.76
N GLU A 132 4.90 -19.81 -15.66
CA GLU A 132 3.79 -19.93 -14.73
C GLU A 132 2.97 -18.64 -14.75
N THR A 133 1.65 -18.77 -14.76
CA THR A 133 0.74 -17.60 -14.76
C THR A 133 0.07 -17.49 -13.41
N HIS A 134 0.16 -16.31 -12.80
CA HIS A 134 -0.44 -15.98 -11.52
C HIS A 134 -1.45 -14.85 -11.74
N GLY A 135 -2.61 -14.92 -11.11
CA GLY A 135 -3.70 -14.00 -11.34
C GLY A 135 -4.37 -13.51 -10.04
N PRO A 136 -5.65 -13.11 -10.13
CA PRO A 136 -6.37 -12.51 -9.00
C PRO A 136 -6.41 -13.39 -7.75
N GLN A 137 -6.49 -14.71 -7.91
CA GLN A 137 -6.51 -15.64 -6.77
C GLN A 137 -5.18 -15.64 -6.00
N GLN A 138 -4.05 -15.64 -6.69
CA GLN A 138 -2.73 -15.56 -6.05
C GLN A 138 -2.54 -14.21 -5.38
N ARG A 139 -2.97 -13.12 -6.04
CA ARG A 139 -2.95 -11.78 -5.45
C ARG A 139 -3.77 -11.71 -4.16
N ALA A 140 -4.97 -12.28 -4.14
CA ALA A 140 -5.81 -12.34 -2.96
C ALA A 140 -5.17 -13.16 -1.82
N ALA A 141 -4.49 -14.26 -2.13
CA ALA A 141 -3.78 -15.07 -1.13
C ALA A 141 -2.62 -14.31 -0.47
N VAL A 142 -1.89 -13.49 -1.26
CA VAL A 142 -0.85 -12.60 -0.74
C VAL A 142 -1.47 -11.56 0.22
N LEU A 143 -2.55 -10.88 -0.20
CA LEU A 143 -3.23 -9.90 0.65
C LEU A 143 -3.78 -10.50 1.95
N ALA A 144 -4.35 -11.71 1.89
CA ALA A 144 -4.82 -12.41 3.08
C ALA A 144 -3.66 -12.71 4.05
N THR A 145 -2.49 -13.08 3.52
CA THR A 145 -1.29 -13.31 4.32
C THR A 145 -0.78 -12.02 4.96
N LEU A 146 -0.74 -10.92 4.21
CA LEU A 146 -0.35 -9.60 4.74
C LEU A 146 -1.31 -9.12 5.82
N THR A 147 -2.61 -9.31 5.62
CA THR A 147 -3.67 -8.97 6.60
C THR A 147 -3.46 -9.74 7.90
N LYS A 148 -3.22 -11.06 7.81
CA LYS A 148 -2.90 -11.88 8.98
C LYS A 148 -1.65 -11.37 9.70
N ASN A 149 -0.58 -11.07 8.97
CA ASN A 149 0.68 -10.58 9.54
C ASN A 149 0.51 -9.24 10.25
N LEU A 150 -0.30 -8.34 9.68
CA LEU A 150 -0.64 -7.05 10.27
C LEU A 150 -1.30 -7.24 11.64
N HIS A 151 -2.33 -8.09 11.73
CA HIS A 151 -3.01 -8.37 13.00
C HIS A 151 -2.13 -9.06 14.04
N THR A 152 -1.21 -9.93 13.63
CA THR A 152 -0.30 -10.62 14.57
C THR A 152 0.82 -9.73 15.09
N THR A 153 1.26 -8.72 14.33
CA THR A 153 2.42 -7.89 14.68
C THR A 153 2.06 -6.80 15.68
N GLN A 154 0.79 -6.38 15.71
CA GLN A 154 0.35 -5.22 16.51
C GLN A 154 -0.30 -5.59 17.85
N ASP A 155 -0.27 -6.86 18.28
CA ASP A 155 -1.05 -7.35 19.42
C ASP A 155 -2.54 -6.91 19.33
N GLY A 156 -3.07 -6.82 18.10
CA GLY A 156 -4.43 -6.34 17.82
C GLY A 156 -4.64 -4.81 17.83
N ARG A 157 -3.59 -3.99 17.93
CA ARG A 157 -3.68 -2.52 17.79
C ARG A 157 -3.69 -2.07 16.33
N GLU A 158 -4.40 -1.00 16.04
CA GLU A 158 -4.39 -0.33 14.73
C GLU A 158 -3.06 0.43 14.55
N LEU A 159 -2.61 0.60 13.30
CA LEU A 159 -1.42 1.42 13.02
C LEU A 159 -1.72 2.87 13.37
N TRP A 160 -0.90 3.47 14.24
CA TRP A 160 -1.02 4.89 14.54
C TRP A 160 -0.72 5.75 13.30
N PRO A 161 -1.65 6.58 12.81
CA PRO A 161 -1.48 7.37 11.58
C PRO A 161 -0.56 8.60 11.73
N GLY A 162 -0.01 8.84 12.93
CA GLY A 162 0.72 10.06 13.27
C GLY A 162 -0.15 11.08 14.02
N ALA A 163 0.48 12.19 14.41
CA ALA A 163 -0.18 13.26 15.17
C ALA A 163 -0.71 14.38 14.26
N GLY A 164 -1.71 15.12 14.74
CA GLY A 164 -2.14 16.37 14.11
C GLY A 164 -2.76 16.19 12.72
N LEU A 165 -3.45 15.08 12.48
CA LEU A 165 -4.11 14.81 11.20
C LEU A 165 -5.06 15.94 10.81
N LEU A 166 -5.02 16.31 9.54
CA LEU A 166 -5.95 17.26 8.95
C LEU A 166 -7.35 16.62 8.82
N PRO A 167 -8.43 17.40 8.84
CA PRO A 167 -9.76 16.88 8.60
C PRO A 167 -9.85 16.26 7.19
N ALA A 168 -10.56 15.15 7.07
CA ALA A 168 -10.84 14.53 5.78
C ALA A 168 -11.66 15.48 4.89
N ILE A 169 -11.43 15.41 3.57
CA ILE A 169 -12.26 16.12 2.59
C ILE A 169 -13.59 15.35 2.43
N PRO A 170 -14.75 16.02 2.49
CA PRO A 170 -16.06 15.42 2.22
C PRO A 170 -16.25 14.99 0.76
#